data_AF-A0A382S0Q8-F1
#
_entry.id   AF-A0A382S0Q8-F1
#
_cell.length_a   1.000
_cell.length_b   1.000
_cell.length_c   1.000
_cell.angle_alpha   90.00
_cell.angle_beta   90.00
_cell.angle_gamma   90.00
#
_symmetry.space_group_name_H-M   'P 1'
#
loop_
_entity.id
_entity.type
_entity.pdbx_description
1 polymer ?
#
loop_
_entity_poly.entity_id
_entity_poly.type
_entity_poly.pdbx_seq_one_letter_code
_entity_poly.pdbx_strand_id
1 'polypeptide(L)'
;MRRTYGLALAAIAATTWVTHEHQNSLLAQEGSEVITGSVTSAAGPEAGVWVIAETDDLETVFRKIVVTDDDGRFLLPEIPDATYDVWVRGYGLVDSTPVNAMPGAELELTATVAATPQEAAQVYPSNYWLSLIDLPDAHEFPGTGDDGNGINENLRTQDEWINVLKGCQRCHQVGNERTRVVPDLDQFDSTVAAWDNRTRRGQRGSLMSSFITQFGRGRGLDM
;
A
#
# COMPACT_ATOMS: atom_id res chain seq x y z
N MET A 1 -30.55 -79.05 17.15
CA MET A 1 -29.74 -78.44 16.07
C MET A 1 -30.30 -77.06 15.77
N ARG A 2 -29.45 -76.01 15.83
CA ARG A 2 -29.61 -74.65 15.25
C ARG A 2 -30.81 -73.81 15.75
N ARG A 3 -30.69 -72.52 16.05
CA ARG A 3 -29.61 -71.57 16.33
C ARG A 3 -30.36 -70.34 16.89
N THR A 4 -29.90 -69.83 18.02
CA THR A 4 -30.32 -68.55 18.62
C THR A 4 -30.03 -67.37 17.68
N TYR A 5 -30.95 -66.43 17.57
CA TYR A 5 -30.66 -65.05 17.13
C TYR A 5 -31.43 -64.08 18.02
N GLY A 6 -30.70 -63.49 18.97
CA GLY A 6 -31.18 -62.36 19.76
C GLY A 6 -31.13 -61.09 18.93
N LEU A 7 -32.22 -60.33 18.95
CA LEU A 7 -32.25 -58.95 18.49
C LEU A 7 -31.61 -58.07 19.56
N ALA A 8 -30.42 -57.54 19.27
CA ALA A 8 -29.83 -56.45 20.03
C ALA A 8 -30.31 -55.12 19.41
N LEU A 9 -31.10 -54.36 20.17
CA LEU A 9 -31.43 -52.97 19.89
C LEU A 9 -30.20 -52.11 20.24
N ALA A 10 -29.56 -51.54 19.23
CA ALA A 10 -28.54 -50.52 19.42
C ALA A 10 -29.21 -49.14 19.50
N ALA A 11 -29.29 -48.57 20.71
CA ALA A 11 -29.65 -47.17 20.89
C ALA A 11 -28.43 -46.30 20.56
N ILE A 12 -28.51 -45.52 19.48
CA ILE A 12 -27.50 -44.51 19.14
C ILE A 12 -27.87 -43.23 19.89
N ALA A 13 -27.13 -42.93 20.96
CA ALA A 13 -27.17 -41.63 21.60
C ALA A 13 -26.31 -40.66 20.78
N ALA A 14 -26.95 -39.75 20.04
CA ALA A 14 -26.26 -38.65 19.38
C ALA A 14 -25.93 -37.57 20.41
N THR A 15 -24.69 -37.52 20.86
CA THR A 15 -24.15 -36.40 21.64
C THR A 15 -23.78 -35.28 20.67
N THR A 16 -24.63 -34.27 20.56
CA THR A 16 -24.28 -33.01 19.89
C THR A 16 -23.30 -32.25 20.78
N TRP A 17 -22.02 -32.26 20.40
CA TRP A 17 -21.03 -31.37 20.98
C TRP A 17 -21.34 -29.95 20.50
N VAL A 18 -21.94 -29.14 21.37
CA VAL A 18 -21.99 -27.69 21.17
C VAL A 18 -20.55 -27.21 21.32
N THR A 19 -19.91 -26.85 20.22
CA THR A 19 -18.69 -26.06 20.25
C THR A 19 -19.07 -24.69 20.79
N HIS A 20 -18.74 -24.44 22.06
CA HIS A 20 -18.64 -23.07 22.54
C HIS A 20 -17.47 -22.44 21.77
N GLU A 21 -17.79 -21.73 20.69
CA GLU A 21 -16.89 -20.74 20.12
C GLU A 21 -16.63 -19.76 21.27
N HIS A 22 -15.48 -19.89 21.92
CA HIS A 22 -14.97 -18.80 22.73
C HIS A 22 -14.68 -17.67 21.76
N GLN A 23 -15.65 -16.78 21.58
CA GLN A 23 -15.37 -15.42 21.16
C GLN A 23 -14.45 -14.84 22.25
N ASN A 24 -13.16 -15.10 22.12
CA ASN A 24 -12.15 -14.23 22.69
C ASN A 24 -12.32 -12.91 21.96
N SER A 25 -13.29 -12.10 22.41
CA SER A 25 -13.17 -10.67 22.23
C SER A 25 -11.84 -10.35 22.88
N LEU A 26 -10.83 -10.08 22.05
CA LEU A 26 -9.68 -9.31 22.45
C LEU A 26 -10.26 -7.93 22.79
N LEU A 27 -10.85 -7.81 23.97
CA LEU A 27 -11.05 -6.54 24.62
C LEU A 27 -9.63 -6.09 24.91
N ALA A 28 -9.04 -5.41 23.93
CA ALA A 28 -7.91 -4.55 24.17
C ALA A 28 -8.28 -3.74 25.42
N GLN A 29 -7.40 -3.83 26.42
CA GLN A 29 -7.61 -3.29 27.75
C GLN A 29 -8.34 -1.94 27.64
N GLU A 30 -9.60 -1.89 28.11
CA GLU A 30 -10.36 -0.65 28.28
C GLU A 30 -9.70 0.18 29.40
N GLY A 31 -8.44 0.56 29.20
CA GLY A 31 -7.72 1.53 30.00
C GLY A 31 -7.97 2.92 29.45
N SER A 32 -7.76 3.95 30.27
CA SER A 32 -7.85 5.37 29.87
C SER A 32 -6.78 5.81 28.86
N GLU A 33 -6.07 4.87 28.24
CA GLU A 33 -4.92 5.07 27.35
C GLU A 33 -5.23 4.53 25.95
N VAL A 34 -6.48 4.68 25.50
CA VAL A 34 -6.92 4.22 24.17
C VAL A 34 -7.65 5.33 23.41
N ILE A 35 -7.61 5.32 22.09
CA ILE A 35 -8.58 6.04 21.25
C ILE A 35 -9.28 4.99 20.40
N THR A 36 -10.60 4.97 20.41
CA THR A 36 -11.42 4.02 19.65
C THR A 36 -12.24 4.76 18.60
N GLY A 37 -12.86 4.00 17.70
CA GLY A 37 -13.80 4.60 16.77
C GLY A 37 -14.12 3.73 15.58
N SER A 38 -14.80 4.34 14.62
CA SER A 38 -15.09 3.75 13.33
C SER A 38 -14.69 4.69 12.19
N VAL A 39 -14.48 4.12 11.01
CA VAL A 39 -14.19 4.84 9.78
C VAL A 39 -15.24 4.48 8.74
N THR A 40 -15.87 5.49 8.16
CA THR A 40 -16.84 5.34 7.07
C THR A 40 -16.56 6.29 5.92
N SER A 41 -17.03 5.95 4.73
CA SER A 41 -17.06 6.82 3.56
C SER A 41 -18.43 6.76 2.87
N ALA A 42 -18.55 7.42 1.72
CA ALA A 42 -19.72 7.28 0.85
C ALA A 42 -19.95 5.83 0.36
N ALA A 43 -18.95 4.94 0.46
CA ALA A 43 -19.06 3.53 0.10
C ALA A 43 -19.49 2.62 1.27
N GLY A 44 -19.62 3.15 2.49
CA GLY A 44 -19.91 2.39 3.71
C GLY A 44 -18.72 2.34 4.67
N PRO A 45 -18.66 1.36 5.59
CA PRO A 45 -17.52 1.15 6.47
C PRO A 45 -16.24 0.88 5.67
N GLU A 46 -15.13 1.48 6.10
CA GLU A 46 -13.84 1.36 5.43
C GLU A 46 -12.96 0.32 6.13
N ALA A 47 -12.88 -0.88 5.55
CA ALA A 47 -12.03 -1.95 6.04
C ALA A 47 -10.58 -1.82 5.54
N GLY A 48 -9.61 -2.15 6.40
CA GLY A 48 -8.21 -2.19 6.00
C GLY A 48 -7.54 -0.83 5.80
N VAL A 49 -8.15 0.27 6.25
CA VAL A 49 -7.56 1.62 6.17
C VAL A 49 -6.74 1.93 7.40
N TRP A 50 -5.71 2.76 7.22
CA TRP A 50 -4.84 3.20 8.31
C TRP A 50 -5.50 4.35 9.07
N VAL A 51 -5.62 4.19 10.39
CA VAL A 51 -5.92 5.28 11.31
C VAL A 51 -4.63 5.68 11.99
N ILE A 52 -4.27 6.95 11.83
CA ILE A 52 -2.97 7.51 12.18
C ILE A 52 -3.21 8.58 13.24
N ALA A 53 -2.62 8.41 14.42
CA ALA A 53 -2.57 9.42 15.47
C ALA A 53 -1.16 9.99 15.56
N GLU A 54 -1.03 11.31 15.47
CA GLU A 54 0.25 12.02 15.52
C GLU A 54 0.20 13.13 16.56
N THR A 55 1.32 13.39 17.24
CA THR A 55 1.46 14.51 18.17
C THR A 55 2.91 14.97 18.27
N ASP A 56 3.11 16.25 18.52
CA ASP A 56 4.38 16.87 18.90
C ASP A 56 4.37 17.41 20.34
N ASP A 57 3.32 17.14 21.12
CA ASP A 57 3.19 17.55 22.53
C ASP A 57 4.13 16.79 23.49
N LEU A 58 4.67 15.65 23.04
CA LEU A 58 5.58 14.81 23.82
C LEU A 58 7.05 15.23 23.61
N GLU A 59 7.97 14.70 24.44
CA GLU A 59 9.41 14.98 24.32
C GLU A 59 10.01 14.65 22.94
N THR A 60 9.35 13.76 22.20
CA THR A 60 9.67 13.40 20.82
C THR A 60 8.39 13.29 20.01
N VAL A 61 8.46 13.60 18.70
CA VAL A 61 7.32 13.41 17.79
C VAL A 61 6.84 11.97 17.86
N PHE A 62 5.55 11.79 18.13
CA PHE A 62 4.93 10.49 18.28
C PHE A 62 3.96 10.24 17.13
N ARG A 63 3.95 9.01 16.63
CA ARG A 63 3.02 8.52 15.62
C ARG A 63 2.61 7.09 15.97
N LYS A 64 1.32 6.82 16.04
CA LYS A 64 0.77 5.46 16.18
C LYS A 64 -0.22 5.19 15.07
N ILE A 65 -0.10 4.03 14.45
CA ILE A 65 -0.89 3.64 13.28
C ILE A 65 -1.52 2.29 13.56
N VAL A 66 -2.82 2.19 13.32
CA VAL A 66 -3.58 0.93 13.34
C VAL A 66 -4.35 0.76 12.05
N VAL A 67 -4.90 -0.42 11.82
CA VAL A 67 -5.69 -0.73 10.64
C VAL A 67 -7.10 -1.11 11.09
N THR A 68 -8.12 -0.61 10.39
CA THR A 68 -9.52 -0.95 10.69
C THR A 68 -9.84 -2.41 10.40
N ASP A 69 -10.79 -2.97 11.16
CA ASP A 69 -11.37 -4.29 10.88
C ASP A 69 -12.38 -4.25 9.71
N ASP A 70 -13.01 -5.39 9.42
CA ASP A 70 -14.00 -5.54 8.34
C ASP A 70 -15.24 -4.65 8.52
N ASP A 71 -15.54 -4.23 9.76
CA ASP A 71 -16.64 -3.32 10.09
C ASP A 71 -16.19 -1.85 10.15
N GLY A 72 -14.95 -1.55 9.74
CA GLY A 72 -14.36 -0.21 9.77
C GLY A 72 -13.98 0.28 11.17
N ARG A 73 -13.97 -0.58 12.18
CA ARG A 73 -13.65 -0.20 13.57
C ARG A 73 -12.15 -0.20 13.81
N PHE A 74 -11.67 0.67 14.68
CA PHE A 74 -10.28 0.72 15.10
C PHE A 74 -10.14 0.93 16.61
N LEU A 75 -8.96 0.57 17.10
CA LEU A 75 -8.51 0.87 18.45
C LEU A 75 -7.03 1.20 18.40
N LEU A 76 -6.66 2.40 18.84
CA LEU A 76 -5.30 2.85 19.09
C LEU A 76 -4.97 2.54 20.57
N PRO A 77 -4.23 1.46 20.89
CA PRO A 77 -3.94 1.10 22.27
C PRO A 77 -2.79 1.93 22.84
N GLU A 78 -2.56 1.89 24.15
CA GLU A 78 -1.34 2.40 24.83
C GLU A 78 -0.90 3.77 24.29
N ILE A 79 -1.84 4.71 24.22
CA ILE A 79 -1.60 6.05 23.70
C ILE A 79 -1.28 6.99 24.89
N PRO A 80 -0.09 7.63 24.93
CA PRO A 80 0.28 8.53 26.01
C PRO A 80 -0.70 9.70 26.19
N ASP A 81 -0.73 10.30 27.38
CA ASP A 81 -1.55 11.49 27.64
C ASP A 81 -1.01 12.73 26.90
N ALA A 82 -1.71 13.12 25.83
CA ALA A 82 -1.42 14.26 24.95
C ALA A 82 -2.64 14.55 24.04
N THR A 83 -2.59 15.65 23.28
CA THR A 83 -3.54 15.87 22.18
C THR A 83 -2.96 15.31 20.89
N TYR A 84 -3.79 14.62 20.11
CA TYR A 84 -3.41 13.98 18.86
C TYR A 84 -4.23 14.51 17.70
N ASP A 85 -3.57 14.72 16.57
CA ASP A 85 -4.24 14.79 15.27
C ASP A 85 -4.47 13.36 14.78
N VAL A 86 -5.73 12.94 14.71
CA VAL A 86 -6.16 11.61 14.25
C VAL A 86 -6.77 11.72 12.86
N TRP A 87 -6.23 10.96 11.91
CA TRP A 87 -6.66 11.00 10.51
C TRP A 87 -6.55 9.63 9.84
N VAL A 88 -7.18 9.51 8.67
CA VAL A 88 -7.32 8.27 7.91
C VAL A 88 -6.57 8.35 6.60
N ARG A 89 -5.87 7.27 6.26
CA ARG A 89 -5.31 7.02 4.93
C ARG A 89 -5.77 5.64 4.45
N GLY A 90 -6.05 5.50 3.16
CA GLY A 90 -6.37 4.21 2.57
C GLY A 90 -6.15 4.21 1.06
N TYR A 91 -5.98 3.03 0.47
CA TYR A 91 -5.88 2.93 -0.99
C TYR A 91 -7.23 3.17 -1.64
N GLY A 92 -7.24 4.00 -2.69
CA GLY A 92 -8.50 4.45 -3.31
C GLY A 92 -9.13 5.65 -2.59
N LEU A 93 -8.52 6.13 -1.51
CA LEU A 93 -8.98 7.28 -0.74
C LEU A 93 -7.97 8.43 -0.87
N VAL A 94 -8.42 9.63 -0.55
CA VAL A 94 -7.53 10.74 -0.19
C VAL A 94 -7.39 10.80 1.33
N ASP A 95 -6.28 11.37 1.81
CA ASP A 95 -6.08 11.57 3.25
C ASP A 95 -7.24 12.38 3.84
N SER A 96 -7.81 11.92 4.96
CA SER A 96 -8.89 12.64 5.63
C SER A 96 -8.35 13.91 6.29
N THR A 97 -9.24 14.86 6.57
CA THR A 97 -8.91 15.96 7.46
C THR A 97 -8.63 15.42 8.88
N PRO A 98 -7.54 15.84 9.54
CA PRO A 98 -7.29 15.43 10.93
C PRO A 98 -8.33 15.96 11.91
N VAL A 99 -8.63 15.14 12.92
CA VAL A 99 -9.52 15.44 14.04
C VAL A 99 -8.70 15.38 15.32
N ASN A 100 -8.84 16.39 16.17
CA ASN A 100 -8.16 16.43 17.45
C ASN A 100 -8.81 15.49 18.45
N ALA A 101 -8.01 14.68 19.15
CA ALA A 101 -8.47 13.73 20.15
C ALA A 101 -7.45 13.53 21.29
N MET A 102 -7.93 13.05 22.44
CA MET A 102 -7.13 12.67 23.60
C MET A 102 -7.43 11.21 23.97
N PRO A 103 -6.59 10.53 24.76
CA PRO A 103 -6.92 9.21 25.29
C PRO A 103 -8.32 9.20 25.96
N GLY A 104 -9.07 8.13 25.72
CA GLY A 104 -10.47 7.96 26.12
C GLY A 104 -11.51 8.43 25.08
N ALA A 105 -11.08 9.05 23.97
CA ALA A 105 -12.00 9.47 22.91
C ALA A 105 -12.53 8.28 22.08
N GLU A 106 -13.79 8.39 21.69
CA GLU A 106 -14.44 7.56 20.68
C GLU A 106 -14.75 8.44 19.45
N LEU A 107 -14.20 8.07 18.29
CA LEU A 107 -14.24 8.91 17.08
C LEU A 107 -15.06 8.27 15.97
N GLU A 108 -15.81 9.10 15.26
CA GLU A 108 -16.45 8.74 14.00
C GLU A 108 -15.72 9.46 12.88
N LEU A 109 -14.75 8.79 12.26
CA LEU A 109 -13.90 9.36 11.22
C LEU A 109 -14.55 9.18 9.85
N THR A 110 -14.58 10.25 9.06
CA THR A 110 -15.07 10.21 7.68
C THR A 110 -13.90 10.22 6.71
N ALA A 111 -13.77 9.15 5.92
CA ALA A 111 -12.84 9.08 4.82
C ALA A 111 -13.46 9.58 3.52
N THR A 112 -12.61 10.06 2.60
CA THR A 112 -13.06 10.55 1.30
C THR A 112 -12.54 9.64 0.19
N VAL A 113 -13.46 9.05 -0.57
CA VAL A 113 -13.13 8.27 -1.77
C VAL A 113 -12.49 9.20 -2.80
N ALA A 114 -11.35 8.81 -3.34
CA ALA A 114 -10.68 9.58 -4.38
C ALA A 114 -11.58 9.69 -5.62
N ALA A 115 -11.72 10.87 -6.20
CA ALA A 115 -12.58 11.07 -7.36
C ALA A 115 -11.94 10.53 -8.65
N THR A 116 -10.61 10.40 -8.66
CA THR A 116 -9.84 9.93 -9.81
C THR A 116 -8.76 8.93 -9.40
N PRO A 117 -8.32 8.04 -10.33
CA PRO A 117 -7.15 7.20 -10.10
C PRO A 117 -5.88 7.99 -9.76
N GLN A 118 -5.73 9.20 -10.31
CA GLN A 118 -4.58 10.08 -10.06
C GLN A 118 -4.57 10.63 -8.63
N GLU A 119 -5.73 10.94 -8.08
CA GLU A 119 -5.87 11.31 -6.66
C GLU A 119 -5.64 10.11 -5.74
N ALA A 120 -6.15 8.94 -6.08
CA ALA A 120 -5.90 7.72 -5.31
C ALA A 120 -4.41 7.37 -5.25
N ALA A 121 -3.69 7.54 -6.36
CA ALA A 121 -2.28 7.21 -6.46
C ALA A 121 -1.36 8.12 -5.62
N GLN A 122 -1.85 9.27 -5.14
CA GLN A 122 -1.08 10.20 -4.31
C GLN A 122 -0.56 9.57 -3.02
N VAL A 123 -1.32 8.62 -2.46
CA VAL A 123 -1.03 7.97 -1.17
C VAL A 123 -0.46 6.55 -1.33
N TYR A 124 -0.31 6.06 -2.57
CA TYR A 124 0.24 4.73 -2.82
C TYR A 124 1.72 4.67 -2.43
N PRO A 125 2.16 3.57 -1.80
CA PRO A 125 3.56 3.43 -1.42
C PRO A 125 4.42 3.30 -2.68
N SER A 126 5.67 3.71 -2.53
CA SER A 126 6.67 3.72 -3.60
C SER A 126 6.78 2.42 -4.41
N ASN A 127 6.62 1.27 -3.75
CA ASN A 127 6.73 -0.03 -4.40
C ASN A 127 5.51 -0.36 -5.26
N TYR A 128 4.31 0.14 -4.93
CA TYR A 128 3.11 -0.08 -5.72
C TYR A 128 3.19 0.62 -7.08
N TRP A 129 3.95 1.71 -7.18
CA TRP A 129 4.21 2.35 -8.47
C TRP A 129 4.94 1.44 -9.45
N LEU A 130 5.71 0.45 -8.98
CA LEU A 130 6.32 -0.54 -9.87
C LEU A 130 5.29 -1.46 -10.56
N SER A 131 4.07 -1.60 -10.01
CA SER A 131 2.98 -2.31 -10.68
C SER A 131 2.10 -1.43 -11.56
N LEU A 132 2.33 -0.11 -11.57
CA LEU A 132 1.62 0.85 -12.42
C LEU A 132 2.43 1.30 -13.65
N ILE A 133 3.76 1.09 -13.64
CA ILE A 133 4.63 1.39 -14.77
C ILE A 133 4.26 0.49 -15.94
N ASP A 134 4.20 1.07 -17.14
CA ASP A 134 3.98 0.32 -18.37
C ASP A 134 5.28 -0.43 -18.73
N LEU A 135 5.23 -1.76 -18.67
CA LEU A 135 6.39 -2.62 -18.91
C LEU A 135 6.33 -3.16 -20.34
N PRO A 136 7.47 -3.32 -21.03
CA PRO A 136 7.50 -4.06 -22.28
C PRO A 136 6.93 -5.47 -22.07
N ASP A 137 6.13 -5.94 -23.02
CA ASP A 137 5.50 -7.24 -22.95
C ASP A 137 6.54 -8.38 -23.02
N ALA A 138 6.24 -9.52 -22.42
CA ALA A 138 7.15 -10.66 -22.42
C ALA A 138 7.57 -11.14 -23.82
N HIS A 139 6.70 -10.95 -24.83
CA HIS A 139 6.98 -11.35 -26.21
C HIS A 139 7.95 -10.41 -26.95
N GLU A 140 8.23 -9.23 -26.40
CA GLU A 140 9.20 -8.29 -26.97
C GLU A 140 10.65 -8.70 -26.72
N PHE A 141 10.89 -9.68 -25.83
CA PHE A 141 12.24 -10.14 -25.50
C PHE A 141 12.68 -11.33 -26.37
N PRO A 142 13.99 -11.48 -26.66
CA PRO A 142 15.11 -10.71 -26.14
C PRO A 142 15.23 -9.31 -26.75
N GLY A 143 15.97 -8.42 -26.09
CA GLY A 143 16.35 -7.12 -26.65
C GLY A 143 17.16 -7.27 -27.94
N THR A 144 16.93 -6.37 -28.88
CA THR A 144 17.53 -6.37 -30.22
C THR A 144 18.24 -5.05 -30.56
N GLY A 145 18.43 -4.17 -29.57
CA GLY A 145 19.17 -2.91 -29.71
C GLY A 145 18.37 -1.80 -30.38
N ASP A 146 19.03 -0.66 -30.58
CA ASP A 146 18.41 0.58 -31.08
C ASP A 146 17.86 0.44 -32.52
N ASP A 147 18.48 -0.42 -33.35
CA ASP A 147 18.03 -0.70 -34.73
C ASP A 147 16.87 -1.74 -34.77
N GLY A 148 16.46 -2.27 -33.61
CA GLY A 148 15.39 -3.25 -33.46
C GLY A 148 14.24 -2.75 -32.59
N ASN A 149 13.92 -3.48 -31.51
CA ASN A 149 12.88 -3.15 -30.54
C ASN A 149 13.31 -2.08 -29.51
N GLY A 150 14.52 -1.52 -29.61
CA GLY A 150 15.05 -0.50 -28.71
C GLY A 150 15.38 -1.00 -27.29
N ILE A 151 15.19 -2.29 -27.00
CA ILE A 151 15.57 -2.91 -25.72
C ILE A 151 17.03 -3.33 -25.79
N ASN A 152 17.79 -3.06 -24.71
CA ASN A 152 19.19 -3.46 -24.59
C ASN A 152 19.37 -4.96 -24.87
N GLU A 153 20.30 -5.31 -25.76
CA GLU A 153 20.55 -6.71 -26.19
C GLU A 153 20.96 -7.65 -25.05
N ASN A 154 21.39 -7.11 -23.90
CA ASN A 154 21.70 -7.91 -22.70
C ASN A 154 20.45 -8.35 -21.92
N LEU A 155 19.29 -7.71 -22.14
CA LEU A 155 18.03 -8.10 -21.52
C LEU A 155 17.36 -9.18 -22.37
N ARG A 156 17.39 -10.42 -21.88
CA ARG A 156 16.86 -11.62 -22.55
C ARG A 156 15.43 -11.94 -22.17
N THR A 157 14.95 -11.45 -21.03
CA THR A 157 13.58 -11.69 -20.53
C THR A 157 12.99 -10.44 -19.87
N GLN A 158 11.66 -10.42 -19.76
CA GLN A 158 10.93 -9.37 -19.01
C GLN A 158 11.33 -9.34 -17.53
N ASP A 159 11.65 -10.49 -16.93
CA ASP A 159 12.11 -10.57 -15.54
C ASP A 159 13.41 -9.81 -15.31
N GLU A 160 14.33 -9.85 -16.28
CA GLU A 160 15.59 -9.10 -16.21
C GLU A 160 15.33 -7.59 -16.29
N TRP A 161 14.39 -7.14 -17.13
CA TRP A 161 13.93 -5.75 -17.15
C TRP A 161 13.37 -5.33 -15.79
N ILE A 162 12.44 -6.12 -15.23
CA ILE A 162 11.84 -5.86 -13.91
C ILE A 162 12.92 -5.81 -12.83
N ASN A 163 13.94 -6.66 -12.90
CA ASN A 163 15.04 -6.67 -11.95
C ASN A 163 15.87 -5.38 -12.01
N VAL A 164 16.16 -4.85 -13.21
CA VAL A 164 16.82 -3.55 -13.35
C VAL A 164 15.95 -2.42 -12.78
N LEU A 165 14.64 -2.43 -13.05
CA LEU A 165 13.69 -1.42 -12.57
C LEU A 165 13.59 -1.39 -11.04
N LYS A 166 13.54 -2.56 -10.39
CA LYS A 166 13.60 -2.68 -8.92
C LYS A 166 14.88 -2.05 -8.35
N GLY A 167 15.96 -1.99 -9.12
CA GLY A 167 17.21 -1.33 -8.76
C GLY A 167 17.07 0.17 -8.46
N CYS A 168 16.07 0.87 -9.04
CA CYS A 168 15.83 2.30 -8.82
C CYS A 168 15.44 2.62 -7.37
N GLN A 169 14.75 1.68 -6.69
CA GLN A 169 14.25 1.86 -5.32
C GLN A 169 15.38 1.94 -4.27
N ARG A 170 16.63 1.60 -4.62
CA ARG A 170 17.76 1.64 -3.67
C ARG A 170 18.15 3.05 -3.22
N CYS A 171 17.95 4.05 -4.07
CA CYS A 171 18.45 5.41 -3.81
C CYS A 171 17.34 6.37 -3.42
N HIS A 172 16.17 6.20 -4.00
CA HIS A 172 15.00 7.01 -3.74
C HIS A 172 13.75 6.18 -4.03
N GLN A 173 12.64 6.64 -3.47
CA GLN A 173 11.32 6.10 -3.76
C GLN A 173 10.89 6.46 -5.19
N VAL A 174 10.37 5.50 -5.93
CA VAL A 174 9.72 5.71 -7.23
C VAL A 174 8.25 6.06 -7.01
N GLY A 175 7.72 7.00 -7.79
CA GLY A 175 6.30 7.35 -7.74
C GLY A 175 5.88 8.30 -6.63
N ASN A 176 6.79 8.72 -5.75
CA ASN A 176 6.54 9.90 -4.94
C ASN A 176 6.48 11.15 -5.84
N GLU A 177 5.93 12.25 -5.33
CA GLU A 177 5.73 13.45 -6.14
C GLU A 177 7.02 13.97 -6.81
N ARG A 178 8.15 13.92 -6.10
CA ARG A 178 9.44 14.39 -6.62
C ARG A 178 10.01 13.49 -7.72
N THR A 179 9.58 12.24 -7.80
CA THR A 179 10.04 11.26 -8.78
C THR A 179 8.99 10.93 -9.85
N ARG A 180 7.81 11.55 -9.80
CA ARG A 180 6.78 11.48 -10.86
C ARG A 180 6.62 12.79 -11.64
N VAL A 181 6.89 13.94 -11.00
CA VAL A 181 6.73 15.26 -11.61
C VAL A 181 8.08 15.75 -12.12
N VAL A 182 8.10 16.21 -13.36
CA VAL A 182 9.21 16.99 -13.90
C VAL A 182 8.80 18.47 -13.82
N PRO A 183 9.56 19.31 -13.09
CA PRO A 183 9.33 20.75 -13.11
C PRO A 183 9.61 21.34 -14.50
N ASP A 184 8.95 22.45 -14.84
CA ASP A 184 9.20 23.23 -16.05
C ASP A 184 9.08 22.41 -17.36
N LEU A 185 8.10 21.50 -17.40
CA LEU A 185 7.84 20.62 -18.57
C LEU A 185 7.61 21.42 -19.87
N ASP A 186 7.07 22.63 -19.77
CA ASP A 186 6.81 23.55 -20.88
C ASP A 186 8.09 24.06 -21.56
N GLN A 187 9.27 23.87 -20.96
CA GLN A 187 10.56 24.22 -21.54
C GLN A 187 11.19 23.10 -22.39
N PHE A 188 10.51 21.97 -22.55
CA PHE A 188 11.00 20.82 -23.30
C PHE A 188 10.07 20.46 -24.45
N ASP A 189 10.64 19.93 -25.54
CA ASP A 189 9.89 19.50 -26.72
C ASP A 189 8.96 18.30 -26.43
N SER A 190 9.26 17.51 -25.39
CA SER A 190 8.46 16.36 -24.97
C SER A 190 8.75 15.96 -23.52
N THR A 191 7.86 15.14 -22.93
CA THR A 191 8.08 14.52 -21.61
C THR A 191 9.33 13.65 -21.60
N VAL A 192 9.58 12.90 -22.68
CA VAL A 192 10.79 12.08 -22.89
C VAL A 192 12.04 12.95 -22.82
N ALA A 193 12.07 14.08 -23.53
CA ALA A 193 13.21 15.01 -23.50
C ALA A 193 13.44 15.60 -22.09
N ALA A 194 12.36 15.90 -21.37
CA ALA A 194 12.43 16.39 -20.01
C ALA A 194 12.99 15.35 -19.03
N TRP A 195 12.56 14.09 -19.11
CA TRP A 195 13.09 12.98 -18.33
C TRP A 195 14.55 12.65 -18.67
N ASP A 196 14.88 12.66 -19.96
CA ASP A 196 16.23 12.47 -20.48
C ASP A 196 17.19 13.53 -19.94
N ASN A 197 16.73 14.77 -19.84
CA ASN A 197 17.48 15.86 -19.22
C ASN A 197 17.59 15.67 -17.71
N ARG A 198 16.48 15.39 -17.01
CA ARG A 198 16.42 15.25 -15.54
C ARG A 198 17.34 14.16 -15.03
N THR A 199 17.35 12.99 -15.67
CA THR A 199 18.17 11.84 -15.26
C THR A 199 19.68 12.06 -15.44
N ARG A 200 20.08 13.07 -16.23
CA ARG A 200 21.49 13.47 -16.38
C ARG A 200 21.95 14.56 -15.42
N ARG A 201 21.04 15.20 -14.66
CA ARG A 201 21.38 16.31 -13.75
C ARG A 201 21.89 15.84 -12.39
N GLY A 202 22.66 16.72 -11.72
CA GLY A 202 23.09 16.55 -10.34
C GLY A 202 24.25 15.58 -10.14
N GLN A 203 24.66 15.42 -8.87
CA GLN A 203 25.85 14.64 -8.49
C GLN A 203 25.76 13.14 -8.88
N ARG A 204 24.54 12.60 -8.99
CA ARG A 204 24.29 11.21 -9.41
C ARG A 204 23.82 11.10 -10.87
N GLY A 205 23.88 12.17 -11.66
CA GLY A 205 23.37 12.19 -13.03
C GLY A 205 24.03 11.16 -13.96
N SER A 206 25.34 10.92 -13.81
CA SER A 206 26.02 9.86 -14.57
C SER A 206 25.48 8.47 -14.22
N LEU A 207 25.31 8.18 -12.92
CA LEU A 207 24.75 6.91 -12.44
C LEU A 207 23.30 6.73 -12.89
N MET A 208 22.46 7.74 -12.74
CA MET A 208 21.05 7.71 -13.14
C MET A 208 20.91 7.54 -14.65
N SER A 209 21.71 8.25 -15.45
CA SER A 209 21.75 8.07 -16.89
C SER A 209 22.17 6.64 -17.29
N SER A 210 23.12 6.03 -16.58
CA SER A 210 23.53 4.64 -16.81
C SER A 210 22.43 3.63 -16.45
N PHE A 211 21.57 3.92 -15.47
CA PHE A 211 20.37 3.10 -15.21
C PHE A 211 19.41 3.11 -16.39
N ILE A 212 19.11 4.28 -16.94
CA ILE A 212 18.23 4.38 -18.12
C ILE A 212 18.83 3.64 -19.32
N THR A 213 20.14 3.72 -19.56
CA THR A 213 20.80 3.02 -20.67
C THR A 213 20.74 1.49 -20.55
N GLN A 214 20.60 0.92 -19.35
CA GLN A 214 20.48 -0.54 -19.17
C GLN A 214 19.21 -1.11 -19.82
N PHE A 215 18.16 -0.30 -19.96
CA PHE A 215 16.93 -0.68 -20.63
C PHE A 215 17.02 -0.60 -22.17
N GLY A 216 18.00 0.15 -22.69
CA GLY A 216 17.96 0.72 -24.03
C GLY A 216 17.34 2.12 -23.92
N ARG A 217 18.09 3.16 -24.28
CA ARG A 217 17.83 4.51 -23.78
C ARG A 217 16.44 5.02 -24.17
N GLY A 218 16.05 4.86 -25.44
CA GLY A 218 14.72 5.26 -25.90
C GLY A 218 13.63 4.52 -25.15
N ARG A 219 13.67 3.19 -25.16
CA ARG A 219 12.68 2.35 -24.49
C ARG A 219 12.56 2.63 -22.99
N GLY A 220 13.68 2.89 -22.32
CA GLY A 220 13.70 3.22 -20.89
C GLY A 220 13.23 4.63 -20.56
N LEU A 221 13.16 5.56 -21.52
CA LEU A 221 12.59 6.90 -21.31
C LEU A 221 11.11 6.99 -21.70
N ASP A 222 10.64 6.06 -22.52
CA ASP A 222 9.26 5.98 -23.01
C ASP A 222 8.31 5.20 -22.08
N MET A 223 8.84 4.58 -21.00
CA MET A 223 8.06 3.90 -19.96
C MET A 223 7.26 4.85 -19.08
#